data_AF-A0A7V0QI20-F1
#
_entry.id   AF-A0A7V0QI20-F1
#
_cell.length_a   1.000
_cell.length_b   1.000
_cell.length_c   1.000
_cell.angle_alpha   90.00
_cell.angle_beta   90.00
_cell.angle_gamma   90.00
#
_symmetry.space_group_name_H-M   'P 1'
#
loop_
_entity.id
_entity.type
_entity.pdbx_description
1 polymer ?
#
loop_
_entity_poly.entity_id
_entity_poly.type
_entity_poly.pdbx_seq_one_letter_code
_entity_poly.pdbx_strand_id
1 'polypeptide(L)' 'MAPHDVYPEEIEEIFSRDPLIRRLESGQVKGEDLFIAFGTTNPGRYLTVLFVRKKDKRALVISAREMTKAERKKYGKS' A
#
# COMPACT_ATOMS: atom_id res chain seq x y z
N MET A 1 -2.61 21.57 -9.31
CA MET A 1 -3.34 20.79 -8.30
C MET A 1 -2.85 19.36 -8.46
N ALA A 2 -1.99 18.90 -7.56
CA ALA A 2 -1.17 17.71 -7.78
C ALA A 2 -2.06 16.46 -7.85
N PRO A 3 -1.87 15.56 -8.82
CA PRO A 3 -2.43 14.22 -8.70
C PRO A 3 -1.82 13.57 -7.45
N HIS A 4 -2.63 12.80 -6.72
CA HIS A 4 -2.28 12.05 -5.50
C HIS A 4 -2.40 12.87 -4.20
N ASP A 5 -3.63 12.99 -3.70
CA ASP A 5 -4.01 13.50 -2.37
C ASP A 5 -3.65 12.50 -1.24
N VAL A 6 -2.50 11.84 -1.36
CA VAL A 6 -1.97 10.90 -0.38
C VAL A 6 -0.61 11.40 0.07
N TYR A 7 -0.50 11.67 1.36
CA TYR A 7 0.71 12.19 1.96
C TYR A 7 1.64 11.06 2.44
N PRO A 8 2.96 11.24 2.41
CA PRO A 8 3.91 10.24 2.91
C PRO A 8 3.60 9.77 4.34
N GLU A 9 3.16 10.68 5.20
CA GLU A 9 2.79 10.42 6.60
C GLU A 9 1.65 9.41 6.71
N GLU A 10 0.68 9.47 5.79
CA GLU A 10 -0.44 8.52 5.74
C GLU A 10 0.03 7.11 5.35
N ILE A 11 1.04 7.04 4.48
CA ILE A 11 1.64 5.79 4.05
C ILE A 11 2.43 5.17 5.19
N GLU A 12 3.26 5.95 5.88
CA GLU A 12 3.99 5.53 7.08
C GLU A 12 3.05 5.04 8.16
N GLU A 13 1.94 5.77 8.39
CA GLU A 13 0.92 5.37 9.36
C GLU A 13 0.35 3.98 9.01
N ILE A 14 0.01 3.76 7.74
CA ILE A 14 -0.49 2.45 7.27
C ILE A 14 0.53 1.34 7.53
N PHE A 15 1.81 1.56 7.20
CA PHE A 15 2.85 0.55 7.45
C PHE A 15 3.09 0.29 8.94
N SER A 16 2.83 1.27 9.81
CA SER A 16 2.94 1.11 11.27
C SER A 16 1.79 0.32 11.91
N ARG A 17 0.64 0.23 11.24
CA ARG A 17 -0.62 -0.33 11.78
C ARG A 17 -0.96 -1.73 11.28
N ASP A 18 0.06 -2.50 10.92
CA ASP A 18 -0.07 -3.87 10.39
C ASP A 18 -1.00 -3.94 9.17
N PRO A 19 -0.57 -3.41 8.01
CA PRO A 19 -1.41 -3.39 6.83
C PRO A 19 -1.58 -4.80 6.24
N LEU A 20 -2.69 -5.02 5.54
CA LEU A 20 -2.87 -6.24 4.77
C LEU A 20 -1.99 -6.19 3.52
N ILE A 21 -0.85 -6.89 3.56
CA ILE A 21 0.09 -6.96 2.44
C ILE A 21 -0.19 -8.19 1.58
N ARG A 22 -0.25 -8.01 0.26
CA ARG A 22 -0.33 -9.09 -0.72
C ARG A 22 0.75 -8.93 -1.79
N ARG A 23 1.33 -10.04 -2.23
CA ARG A 23 2.20 -10.04 -3.41
C ARG A 23 1.31 -9.97 -4.65
N LEU A 24 1.57 -9.00 -5.52
CA LEU A 24 0.83 -8.82 -6.77
C LEU A 24 1.49 -9.64 -7.88
N GLU A 25 2.79 -9.45 -8.05
CA GLU A 25 3.57 -10.09 -9.11
C GLU A 25 4.97 -10.44 -8.60
N SER A 26 5.52 -11.54 -9.13
CA SER A 26 6.95 -11.83 -8.98
C SER A 26 7.72 -10.88 -9.88
N GLY A 27 8.61 -10.06 -9.31
CA GLY A 27 9.42 -9.14 -10.10
C GLY A 27 10.34 -9.90 -11.07
N GLN A 28 10.68 -9.28 -12.20
CA GLN A 28 11.68 -9.86 -13.12
C GLN A 28 13.07 -9.98 -12.46
N VAL A 29 13.34 -9.15 -11.43
CA VAL A 29 14.56 -9.18 -10.63
C VAL A 29 14.31 -9.88 -9.30
N LYS A 30 15.16 -10.85 -8.97
CA LYS A 30 15.06 -11.63 -7.72
C LYS A 30 15.22 -10.72 -6.49
N GLY A 31 14.13 -10.51 -5.76
CA GLY A 31 14.08 -9.64 -4.59
C GLY A 31 13.49 -8.26 -4.85
N GLU A 32 12.87 -8.03 -6.01
CA GLU A 32 12.09 -6.83 -6.34
C GLU A 32 10.64 -7.20 -6.69
N ASP A 33 10.02 -7.99 -5.81
CA ASP A 33 8.63 -8.36 -5.99
C ASP A 33 7.71 -7.17 -5.73
N LEU A 34 6.64 -7.10 -6.53
CA LEU A 34 5.64 -6.04 -6.41
C LEU A 34 4.59 -6.46 -5.37
N PHE A 35 4.40 -5.60 -4.38
CA PHE A 35 3.45 -5.79 -3.30
C PHE A 35 2.42 -4.68 -3.29
N ILE A 36 1.25 -5.02 -2.78
CA ILE A 36 0.18 -4.09 -2.49
C ILE A 36 -0.13 -4.17 -0.99
N ALA A 37 -0.19 -3.02 -0.32
CA ALA A 37 -0.63 -2.89 1.05
C ALA A 37 -2.01 -2.22 1.06
N PHE A 38 -2.92 -2.77 1.84
CA PHE A 38 -4.21 -2.19 2.14
C PHE A 38 -4.26 -1.81 3.61
N GLY A 39 -4.60 -0.56 3.90
CA GLY A 39 -4.71 -0.10 5.28
C GLY A 39 -5.64 1.09 5.43
N THR A 40 -5.77 1.50 6.68
CA THR A 40 -6.55 2.68 7.07
C THR A 40 -5.66 3.66 7.83
N THR A 41 -5.88 4.94 7.58
CA THR A 41 -5.27 6.03 8.36
C THR A 41 -6.14 6.36 9.58
N ASN A 42 -5.61 7.12 10.53
CA ASN A 42 -6.30 7.59 11.74
C ASN A 42 -7.61 8.33 11.41
N PRO A 43 -7.64 9.21 10.39
CA PRO A 43 -8.89 9.82 9.91
C PRO A 43 -9.89 8.85 9.26
N GLY A 44 -9.57 7.56 9.13
CA GLY A 44 -10.42 6.56 8.52
C GLY A 44 -10.34 6.49 6.99
N ARG A 45 -9.29 7.04 6.37
CA ARG A 45 -9.10 6.91 4.91
C ARG A 45 -8.58 5.53 4.61
N TYR A 46 -9.15 4.89 3.60
CA TYR A 46 -8.74 3.57 3.13
C TYR A 46 -7.81 3.74 1.94
N LEU A 47 -6.54 3.38 2.08
CA LEU A 47 -5.55 3.54 1.02
C LEU A 47 -5.01 2.19 0.53
N THR A 48 -4.77 2.16 -0.78
CA THR A 48 -4.00 1.14 -1.46
C THR A 48 -2.60 1.71 -1.74
N VAL A 49 -1.56 1.03 -1.26
CA VAL A 49 -0.17 1.40 -1.49
C VAL A 49 0.52 0.30 -2.29
N LEU A 50 0.98 0.65 -3.49
CA LEU A 50 1.79 -0.23 -4.32
C LEU A 50 3.27 0.03 -4.04
N PHE A 51 4.02 -1.00 -3.70
CA PHE A 51 5.44 -0.86 -3.35
C PHE A 51 6.26 -2.08 -3.76
N VAL A 52 7.56 -1.86 -3.96
CA VAL A 52 8.54 -2.92 -4.12
C VAL A 52 9.22 -3.16 -2.77
N ARG A 53 9.28 -4.40 -2.32
CA ARG A 53 10.02 -4.75 -1.10
C ARG A 53 11.48 -5.00 -1.45
N LYS A 54 12.37 -4.12 -0.98
CA LYS A 54 13.82 -4.26 -1.14
C LYS A 54 14.38 -5.28 -0.14
N LYS A 55 15.58 -5.81 -0.43
CA LYS A 55 16.24 -6.86 0.37
C LYS A 55 16.51 -6.45 1.83
N ASP A 56 16.66 -5.16 2.09
CA ASP A 56 16.87 -4.57 3.42
C ASP A 56 15.56 -4.23 4.15
N LYS A 57 14.45 -4.84 3.74
CA LYS A 57 13.10 -4.63 4.28
C LYS A 57 12.53 -3.23 4.06
N ARG A 58 13.18 -2.36 3.27
CA ARG A 58 12.57 -1.09 2.87
C ARG A 58 11.46 -1.32 1.84
N ALA A 59 10.39 -0.55 1.96
CA ALA A 59 9.33 -0.46 0.96
C ALA A 59 9.60 0.74 0.05
N LEU A 60 9.89 0.49 -1.22
CA LEU A 60 9.93 1.56 -2.22
C LEU A 60 8.51 1.76 -2.75
N VAL A 61 7.85 2.83 -2.30
CA VAL A 61 6.51 3.18 -2.75
C VAL A 61 6.55 3.58 -4.23
N ILE A 62 5.77 2.89 -5.04
CA ILE A 62 5.60 3.18 -6.48
C ILE A 62 4.40 4.09 -6.68
N SER A 63 3.30 3.83 -5.97
CA SER A 63 2.12 4.68 -5.98
C SER A 63 1.27 4.45 -4.74
N ALA A 64 0.51 5.46 -4.35
CA ALA A 64 -0.53 5.35 -3.33
C ALA A 64 -1.80 6.05 -3.83
N ARG A 65 -2.95 5.46 -3.51
CA ARG A 65 -4.25 6.02 -3.87
C ARG A 65 -5.32 5.58 -2.88
N GLU A 66 -6.45 6.26 -2.90
CA GLU A 66 -7.63 5.74 -2.21
C GLU A 66 -8.08 4.40 -2.80
N MET A 67 -8.51 3.50 -1.89
CA MET A 67 -9.16 2.26 -2.28
C MET A 67 -10.46 2.55 -3.02
N THR A 68 -10.67 1.86 -4.13
CA THR A 68 -11.97 1.78 -4.81
C THR A 68 -13.01 1.11 -3.90
N LYS A 69 -14.30 1.31 -4.17
CA LYS A 69 -15.39 0.64 -3.44
C LYS A 69 -15.24 -0.88 -3.42
N ALA A 70 -14.75 -1.47 -4.51
CA ALA A 70 -14.52 -2.91 -4.61
C ALA A 70 -13.37 -3.38 -3.70
N GLU A 71 -12.26 -2.63 -3.64
CA GLU A 71 -11.14 -2.91 -2.74
C GLU A 71 -11.54 -2.76 -1.28
N ARG A 72 -12.24 -1.67 -0.91
CA ARG A 72 -12.75 -1.47 0.46
C ARG A 72 -13.65 -2.64 0.91
N LYS A 73 -14.54 -3.11 0.03
CA LYS A 73 -15.41 -4.27 0.32
C LYS A 73 -14.64 -5.58 0.50
N LYS A 74 -13.51 -5.76 -0.21
CA LYS A 74 -12.64 -6.93 -0.03
C LYS A 74 -11.80 -6.82 1.24
N TYR A 75 -11.33 -5.61 1.56
CA TYR A 75 -10.53 -5.32 2.75
C TYR A 75 -11.34 -5.53 4.03
N GLY A 76 -12.54 -4.93 4.14
CA GLY A 76 -13.41 -5.09 5.31
C GLY A 76 -14.06 -6.47 5.48
N LYS A 77 -13.67 -7.47 4.68
CA LYS A 77 -14.11 -8.86 4.78
C LYS A 77 -13.01 -9.82 5.24
N SER A 78 -11.78 -9.34 5.43
CA SER A 78 -10.65 -10.14 5.93
C SER A 78 -10.41 -9.90 7.41
#